data_AF-A0A1V1SWH1-F1
#
_entry.id   AF-A0A1V1SWH1-F1
#
_cell.length_a   1.000
_cell.length_b   1.000
_cell.length_c   1.000
_cell.angle_alpha   90.00
_cell.angle_beta   90.00
_cell.angle_gamma   90.00
#
_symmetry.space_group_name_H-M   'P 1'
#
loop_
_entity.id
_entity.type
_entity.pdbx_description
1 polymer ?
#
loop_
_entity_poly.entity_id
_entity_poly.type
_entity_poly.pdbx_seq_one_letter_code
_entity_poly.pdbx_strand_id
1 'polypeptide(L)'
;MEVKCQVIRPNDARQYRQRSVSVLPRSDSTQYSTSRRYAEYPKASAAPQPPTQLALSPKTYERLAAVKREQDGLRDNVIAEALVMRERQYEELERIQQLREAAVREQREREEVLRQQQMEDFEQMMLEFETRRAIEEEERIAEQVRREAMIESIRESMIRMRDEAVRQRQLEQDRILAEQVEEEARIEEARIQAQAEAEERERIRRERLRECVVCMEEDDMSSMIQSPCAHWYCHEDLQTAFQSALNSRQPFRCCRQDIPVDLYPTLTDGFRERYRLMILELTTPNPVYCSNRACGVFVPPSQYQGPDIAACRACGSTTCRMCRNATHVGICPQDVGMQQAVSLATSNGWRPCPNCNNMVEKSSGCTHMTCRCGGQFCYICGGVWGACRAH
;
A
#
# COMPACT_ATOMS: atom_id res chain seq x y z
N MET A 1 -12.26 -33.22 -11.79
CA MET A 1 -11.03 -34.02 -11.95
C MET A 1 -10.42 -34.17 -10.57
N GLU A 2 -10.56 -35.34 -9.95
CA GLU A 2 -9.89 -35.65 -8.68
C GLU A 2 -8.46 -36.13 -8.96
N VAL A 3 -7.50 -35.76 -8.11
CA VAL A 3 -6.18 -36.42 -8.08
C VAL A 3 -5.90 -36.79 -6.62
N LYS A 4 -5.89 -38.11 -6.34
CA LYS A 4 -5.66 -38.66 -5.01
C LYS A 4 -4.17 -38.73 -4.69
N CYS A 5 -3.83 -38.53 -3.42
CA CYS A 5 -2.53 -38.88 -2.86
C CYS A 5 -2.32 -40.40 -2.82
N GLN A 6 -1.06 -40.86 -2.80
CA GLN A 6 -0.38 -41.52 -1.65
C GLN A 6 0.89 -42.27 -2.15
N VAL A 7 2.11 -41.86 -1.78
CA VAL A 7 3.02 -42.26 -0.65
C VAL A 7 3.77 -43.60 -0.81
N ILE A 8 5.01 -43.62 -0.30
CA ILE A 8 5.85 -44.76 0.20
C ILE A 8 6.97 -45.30 -0.74
N ARG A 9 8.21 -45.26 -0.23
CA ARG A 9 9.40 -46.06 -0.63
C ARG A 9 9.53 -47.27 0.32
N PRO A 10 10.23 -48.37 -0.03
CA PRO A 10 11.59 -48.48 0.54
C PRO A 10 12.65 -49.27 -0.30
N ASN A 11 13.89 -49.17 0.19
CA ASN A 11 15.12 -49.95 -0.04
C ASN A 11 15.09 -51.29 -0.80
N ASP A 12 16.19 -51.53 -1.53
CA ASP A 12 17.13 -52.66 -1.33
C ASP A 12 18.53 -52.19 -1.80
N ALA A 13 19.70 -52.41 -1.17
CA ALA A 13 20.28 -53.48 -0.33
C ALA A 13 21.38 -54.27 -1.09
N ARG A 14 22.64 -53.89 -0.80
CA ARG A 14 23.91 -54.65 -0.89
C ARG A 14 24.08 -55.74 -1.97
N GLN A 15 25.13 -55.61 -2.79
CA GLN A 15 25.93 -56.75 -3.25
C GLN A 15 27.40 -56.36 -3.47
N TYR A 16 28.33 -56.92 -2.68
CA TYR A 16 29.69 -57.18 -3.16
C TYR A 16 30.30 -58.42 -2.47
N ARG A 17 30.72 -59.36 -3.33
CA ARG A 17 31.75 -60.40 -3.22
C ARG A 17 32.10 -61.10 -1.89
N GLN A 18 32.13 -62.44 -2.03
CA GLN A 18 33.23 -63.35 -1.64
C GLN A 18 33.61 -63.44 -0.16
N ARG A 19 33.25 -64.58 0.44
CA ARG A 19 34.15 -65.33 1.32
C ARG A 19 34.26 -66.77 0.84
N SER A 20 35.43 -67.13 0.33
CA SER A 20 35.92 -68.51 0.41
C SER A 20 36.20 -68.82 1.89
N VAL A 21 35.73 -69.96 2.38
CA VAL A 21 36.17 -70.54 3.64
C VAL A 21 36.74 -71.92 3.35
N SER A 22 37.95 -72.13 3.83
CA SER A 22 38.76 -73.34 3.67
C SER A 22 38.25 -74.49 4.54
N VAL A 23 38.42 -75.72 4.05
CA VAL A 23 38.34 -76.94 4.86
C VAL A 23 39.51 -77.87 4.49
N LEU A 24 40.53 -77.90 5.35
CA LEU A 24 41.42 -79.07 5.49
C LEU A 24 40.64 -80.16 6.28
N PRO A 25 40.79 -81.45 5.97
CA PRO A 25 41.76 -82.31 6.71
C PRO A 25 42.30 -83.50 5.83
N ARG A 26 43.08 -84.50 6.27
CA ARG A 26 43.80 -84.80 7.53
C ARG A 26 44.99 -85.76 7.27
N SER A 27 46.08 -85.57 8.03
CA SER A 27 46.93 -86.57 8.75
C SER A 27 47.44 -87.89 8.11
N ASP A 28 48.33 -88.53 8.88
CA ASP A 28 48.84 -89.91 8.83
C ASP A 28 50.21 -90.03 8.11
N SER A 29 51.35 -90.22 8.78
CA SER A 29 51.83 -91.17 9.82
C SER A 29 52.57 -92.38 9.23
N THR A 30 53.51 -92.93 10.01
CA THR A 30 54.40 -94.08 9.69
C THR A 30 55.52 -93.76 8.65
N GLN A 31 56.69 -94.41 8.65
CA GLN A 31 57.17 -95.56 9.44
C GLN A 31 58.70 -95.58 9.62
N TYR A 32 59.15 -96.29 10.67
CA TYR A 32 60.55 -96.65 10.94
C TYR A 32 61.04 -97.73 9.96
N SER A 33 62.30 -97.68 9.49
CA SER A 33 63.10 -98.92 9.34
C SER A 33 64.61 -98.66 9.28
N THR A 34 65.35 -99.44 10.07
CA THR A 34 66.81 -99.43 10.16
C THR A 34 67.43 -100.59 9.38
N SER A 35 68.62 -100.41 8.80
CA SER A 35 69.48 -101.53 8.40
C SER A 35 70.96 -101.13 8.36
N ARG A 36 71.73 -101.50 9.40
CA ARG A 36 73.20 -101.58 9.35
C ARG A 36 73.57 -103.06 9.22
N ARG A 37 74.42 -103.40 8.25
CA ARG A 37 75.14 -104.69 8.24
C ARG A 37 76.49 -104.49 8.93
N TYR A 38 76.79 -105.34 9.91
CA TYR A 38 78.13 -105.45 10.49
C TYR A 38 78.95 -106.51 9.73
N ALA A 39 80.27 -106.33 9.73
CA ALA A 39 81.24 -107.32 9.27
C ALA A 39 81.88 -108.00 10.49
N GLU A 40 82.16 -109.29 10.39
CA GLU A 40 82.88 -110.09 11.39
C GLU A 40 84.20 -110.60 10.82
N TYR A 41 85.27 -110.59 11.62
CA TYR A 41 86.53 -111.31 11.41
C TYR A 41 87.37 -111.29 12.72
N PRO A 42 88.38 -112.17 12.92
CA PRO A 42 88.19 -113.36 13.76
C PRO A 42 88.99 -113.37 15.08
N LYS A 43 88.72 -114.37 15.93
CA LYS A 43 89.56 -114.72 17.11
C LYS A 43 90.70 -115.67 16.73
N ALA A 44 91.82 -115.61 17.48
CA ALA A 44 93.06 -116.31 17.16
C ALA A 44 93.61 -117.20 18.29
N SER A 45 94.34 -118.24 17.86
CA SER A 45 95.54 -118.85 18.47
C SER A 45 95.42 -119.84 19.65
N ALA A 46 96.58 -120.50 19.91
CA ALA A 46 96.95 -121.53 20.89
C ALA A 46 96.81 -123.01 20.44
N ALA A 47 97.80 -123.91 20.61
CA ALA A 47 99.20 -123.75 21.06
C ALA A 47 100.07 -124.99 20.69
N PRO A 48 101.42 -124.86 20.62
CA PRO A 48 102.36 -125.99 20.57
C PRO A 48 102.88 -126.41 21.96
N GLN A 49 103.37 -127.64 22.10
CA GLN A 49 104.07 -128.15 23.30
C GLN A 49 105.56 -128.45 23.06
N PRO A 50 106.42 -128.24 24.08
CA PRO A 50 107.71 -128.92 24.26
C PRO A 50 107.85 -129.50 25.71
N PRO A 51 109.02 -129.96 26.20
CA PRO A 51 109.76 -131.18 25.80
C PRO A 51 110.23 -132.04 27.01
N THR A 52 110.94 -133.15 26.75
CA THR A 52 111.68 -133.98 27.76
C THR A 52 113.10 -134.22 27.19
N GLN A 53 114.22 -133.76 27.77
CA GLN A 53 114.93 -134.24 28.98
C GLN A 53 115.34 -135.73 28.92
N LEU A 54 116.51 -136.19 29.38
CA LEU A 54 117.77 -135.54 29.81
C LEU A 54 118.86 -136.63 29.96
N ALA A 55 120.15 -136.27 29.83
CA ALA A 55 121.25 -136.88 30.61
C ALA A 55 122.52 -136.01 30.57
N LEU A 56 122.80 -135.24 31.63
CA LEU A 56 124.12 -134.74 32.04
C LEU A 56 124.06 -134.31 33.54
N SER A 57 125.22 -134.12 34.20
CA SER A 57 125.41 -134.45 35.63
C SER A 57 125.04 -133.39 36.70
N PRO A 58 124.94 -133.76 38.02
CA PRO A 58 124.17 -133.02 39.03
C PRO A 58 124.68 -131.66 39.58
N LYS A 59 125.87 -131.15 39.23
CA LYS A 59 126.43 -129.94 39.89
C LYS A 59 125.91 -128.58 39.35
N THR A 60 124.92 -128.59 38.47
CA THR A 60 124.40 -127.39 37.77
C THR A 60 123.05 -126.86 38.27
N TYR A 61 122.30 -127.63 39.08
CA TYR A 61 120.91 -127.28 39.43
C TYR A 61 120.79 -126.04 40.33
N GLU A 62 121.67 -125.87 41.32
CA GLU A 62 121.57 -124.81 42.33
C GLU A 62 121.75 -123.39 41.77
N ARG A 63 122.50 -123.22 40.67
CA ARG A 63 122.76 -121.89 40.06
C ARG A 63 121.57 -121.32 39.28
N LEU A 64 120.67 -122.17 38.78
CA LEU A 64 119.52 -121.72 37.97
C LEU A 64 118.34 -121.23 38.82
N ALA A 65 118.22 -121.67 40.07
CA ALA A 65 117.14 -121.28 40.97
C ALA A 65 117.26 -119.84 41.51
N ALA A 66 118.46 -119.24 41.45
CA ALA A 66 118.69 -117.86 41.88
C ALA A 66 118.10 -116.84 40.88
N VAL A 67 118.47 -116.99 39.60
CA VAL A 67 118.16 -116.02 38.52
C VAL A 67 116.66 -115.81 38.32
N LYS A 68 115.84 -116.85 38.53
CA LYS A 68 114.39 -116.77 38.27
C LYS A 68 113.66 -115.81 39.21
N ARG A 69 114.12 -115.63 40.46
CA ARG A 69 113.46 -114.76 41.44
C ARG A 69 113.65 -113.26 41.18
N GLU A 70 114.70 -112.85 40.47
CA GLU A 70 114.89 -111.45 40.06
C GLU A 70 114.04 -111.08 38.84
N GLN A 71 113.78 -112.01 37.91
CA GLN A 71 113.01 -111.73 36.70
C GLN A 71 111.52 -111.45 36.95
N ASP A 72 110.90 -112.14 37.93
CA ASP A 72 109.46 -112.01 38.16
C ASP A 72 109.11 -110.64 38.77
N GLY A 73 109.92 -110.10 39.69
CA GLY A 73 109.70 -108.77 40.30
C GLY A 73 109.83 -107.58 39.34
N LEU A 74 110.52 -107.75 38.21
CA LEU A 74 110.62 -106.75 37.14
C LEU A 74 109.37 -106.68 36.25
N ARG A 75 108.56 -107.76 36.19
CA ARG A 75 107.34 -107.79 35.37
C ARG A 75 106.18 -107.03 36.01
N ASP A 76 106.00 -107.15 37.32
CA ASP A 76 104.82 -106.62 38.00
C ASP A 76 104.81 -105.07 38.02
N ASN A 77 105.98 -104.42 38.11
CA ASN A 77 106.09 -102.96 38.01
C ASN A 77 105.65 -102.41 36.64
N VAL A 78 106.04 -103.09 35.54
CA VAL A 78 105.70 -102.64 34.17
C VAL A 78 104.19 -102.72 33.91
N ILE A 79 103.51 -103.69 34.53
CA ILE A 79 102.05 -103.83 34.43
C ILE A 79 101.34 -102.72 35.23
N ALA A 80 101.86 -102.34 36.41
CA ALA A 80 101.28 -101.28 37.22
C ALA A 80 101.34 -99.91 36.53
N GLU A 81 102.48 -99.51 35.94
CA GLU A 81 102.60 -98.26 35.20
C GLU A 81 101.67 -98.20 33.97
N ALA A 82 101.52 -99.32 33.25
CA ALA A 82 100.64 -99.40 32.09
C ALA A 82 99.16 -99.19 32.45
N LEU A 83 98.71 -99.63 33.63
CA LEU A 83 97.34 -99.42 34.09
C LEU A 83 97.08 -97.95 34.48
N VAL A 84 98.01 -97.31 35.21
CA VAL A 84 97.89 -95.89 35.58
C VAL A 84 97.90 -94.97 34.35
N MET A 85 98.71 -95.29 33.34
CA MET A 85 98.69 -94.58 32.05
C MET A 85 97.34 -94.75 31.32
N ARG A 86 96.74 -95.95 31.39
CA ARG A 86 95.44 -96.23 30.76
C ARG A 86 94.29 -95.50 31.47
N GLU A 87 94.30 -95.42 32.79
CA GLU A 87 93.30 -94.67 33.56
C GLU A 87 93.35 -93.18 33.23
N ARG A 88 94.54 -92.56 33.19
CA ARG A 88 94.71 -91.17 32.74
C ARG A 88 94.17 -90.93 31.34
N GLN A 89 94.40 -91.85 30.40
CA GLN A 89 93.86 -91.76 29.04
C GLN A 89 92.33 -91.84 29.01
N TYR A 90 91.69 -92.64 29.88
CA TYR A 90 90.24 -92.69 29.99
C TYR A 90 89.66 -91.39 30.59
N GLU A 91 90.27 -90.86 31.66
CA GLU A 91 89.87 -89.57 32.26
C GLU A 91 90.00 -88.41 31.25
N GLU A 92 91.05 -88.39 30.43
CA GLU A 92 91.26 -87.36 29.42
C GLU A 92 90.26 -87.46 28.26
N LEU A 93 89.93 -88.67 27.81
CA LEU A 93 88.86 -88.91 26.82
C LEU A 93 87.48 -88.48 27.36
N GLU A 94 87.18 -88.76 28.64
CA GLU A 94 85.92 -88.36 29.26
C GLU A 94 85.81 -86.83 29.36
N ARG A 95 86.89 -86.12 29.73
CA ARG A 95 86.93 -84.64 29.70
C ARG A 95 86.71 -84.09 28.28
N ILE A 96 87.34 -84.68 27.26
CA ILE A 96 87.14 -84.28 25.85
C ILE A 96 85.68 -84.51 25.42
N GLN A 97 85.05 -85.61 25.86
CA GLN A 97 83.65 -85.88 25.57
C GLN A 97 82.72 -84.86 26.27
N GLN A 98 82.92 -84.59 27.56
CA GLN A 98 82.15 -83.59 28.30
C GLN A 98 82.26 -82.18 27.66
N LEU A 99 83.46 -81.78 27.21
CA LEU A 99 83.66 -80.51 26.50
C LEU A 99 82.94 -80.46 25.16
N ARG A 100 82.94 -81.56 24.39
CA ARG A 100 82.17 -81.65 23.13
C ARG A 100 80.66 -81.58 23.37
N GLU A 101 80.16 -82.26 24.38
CA GLU A 101 78.73 -82.22 24.75
C GLU A 101 78.33 -80.82 25.25
N ALA A 102 79.20 -80.13 26.01
CA ALA A 102 78.98 -78.74 26.41
C ALA A 102 78.92 -77.80 25.20
N ALA A 103 79.88 -77.90 24.27
CA ALA A 103 79.89 -77.08 23.05
C ALA A 103 78.66 -77.32 22.16
N VAL A 104 78.17 -78.57 22.07
CA VAL A 104 76.93 -78.89 21.33
C VAL A 104 75.69 -78.35 22.04
N ARG A 105 75.64 -78.34 23.38
CA ARG A 105 74.56 -77.68 24.13
C ARG A 105 74.56 -76.17 23.88
N GLU A 106 75.71 -75.52 24.05
CA GLU A 106 75.86 -74.08 23.81
C GLU A 106 75.51 -73.68 22.36
N GLN A 107 75.89 -74.51 21.36
CA GLN A 107 75.47 -74.27 19.98
C GLN A 107 73.94 -74.37 19.81
N ARG A 108 73.28 -75.37 20.43
CA ARG A 108 71.82 -75.50 20.36
C ARG A 108 71.10 -74.35 21.05
N GLU A 109 71.56 -73.93 22.22
CA GLU A 109 71.01 -72.78 22.94
C GLU A 109 71.13 -71.50 22.10
N ARG A 110 72.27 -71.28 21.42
CA ARG A 110 72.45 -70.16 20.48
C ARG A 110 71.52 -70.26 19.25
N GLU A 111 71.34 -71.45 18.69
CA GLU A 111 70.41 -71.68 17.57
C GLU A 111 68.93 -71.50 18.00
N GLU A 112 68.57 -71.85 19.22
CA GLU A 112 67.23 -71.66 19.79
C GLU A 112 66.94 -70.17 20.07
N VAL A 113 67.89 -69.44 20.67
CA VAL A 113 67.79 -67.98 20.87
C VAL A 113 67.69 -67.25 19.52
N LEU A 114 68.49 -67.63 18.52
CA LEU A 114 68.42 -67.03 17.19
C LEU A 114 67.05 -67.28 16.52
N ARG A 115 66.47 -68.48 16.69
CA ARG A 115 65.12 -68.77 16.19
C ARG A 115 64.03 -67.98 16.93
N GLN A 116 64.18 -67.78 18.24
CA GLN A 116 63.25 -66.94 19.01
C GLN A 116 63.31 -65.49 18.53
N GLN A 117 64.52 -64.91 18.38
CA GLN A 117 64.71 -63.58 17.82
C GLN A 117 64.10 -63.44 16.42
N GLN A 118 64.31 -64.42 15.53
CA GLN A 118 63.70 -64.41 14.19
C GLN A 118 62.17 -64.46 14.20
N MET A 119 61.56 -65.10 15.20
CA MET A 119 60.11 -65.11 15.37
C MET A 119 59.61 -63.78 15.95
N GLU A 120 60.29 -63.23 16.95
CA GLU A 120 59.99 -61.91 17.54
C GLU A 120 60.11 -60.79 16.49
N ASP A 121 61.18 -60.78 15.70
CA ASP A 121 61.39 -59.84 14.58
C ASP A 121 60.26 -59.94 13.53
N PHE A 122 59.79 -61.16 13.24
CA PHE A 122 58.70 -61.39 12.28
C PHE A 122 57.34 -60.95 12.84
N GLU A 123 57.05 -61.25 14.11
CA GLU A 123 55.85 -60.79 14.80
C GLU A 123 55.81 -59.26 14.91
N GLN A 124 56.94 -58.63 15.23
CA GLN A 124 57.08 -57.17 15.23
C GLN A 124 56.85 -56.59 13.83
N MET A 125 57.47 -57.15 12.78
CA MET A 125 57.26 -56.69 11.39
C MET A 125 55.80 -56.79 10.95
N MET A 126 55.10 -57.85 11.34
CA MET A 126 53.66 -58.02 11.06
C MET A 126 52.82 -56.98 11.82
N LEU A 127 53.12 -56.74 13.10
CA LEU A 127 52.44 -55.72 13.91
C LEU A 127 52.68 -54.30 13.34
N GLU A 128 53.90 -53.98 12.89
CA GLU A 128 54.23 -52.72 12.21
C GLU A 128 53.50 -52.56 10.87
N PHE A 129 53.25 -53.65 10.15
CA PHE A 129 52.45 -53.62 8.93
C PHE A 129 50.96 -53.40 9.22
N GLU A 130 50.39 -54.11 10.21
CA GLU A 130 48.98 -53.98 10.58
C GLU A 130 48.67 -52.60 11.19
N THR A 131 49.53 -52.09 12.08
CA THR A 131 49.38 -50.75 12.68
C THR A 131 49.49 -49.64 11.64
N ARG A 132 50.48 -49.67 10.75
CA ARG A 132 50.59 -48.72 9.63
C ARG A 132 49.35 -48.75 8.73
N ARG A 133 48.84 -49.94 8.41
CA ARG A 133 47.62 -50.10 7.61
C ARG A 133 46.38 -49.57 8.32
N ALA A 134 46.28 -49.72 9.64
CA ALA A 134 45.20 -49.15 10.43
C ALA A 134 45.26 -47.61 10.44
N ILE A 135 46.45 -47.04 10.63
CA ILE A 135 46.69 -45.58 10.58
C ILE A 135 46.32 -45.02 9.19
N GLU A 136 46.76 -45.65 8.10
CA GLU A 136 46.40 -45.22 6.73
C GLU A 136 44.88 -45.24 6.49
N GLU A 137 44.15 -46.21 7.06
CA GLU A 137 42.70 -46.30 6.91
C GLU A 137 41.98 -45.24 7.77
N GLU A 138 42.44 -45.01 9.01
CA GLU A 138 41.93 -43.92 9.85
C GLU A 138 42.18 -42.54 9.23
N GLU A 139 43.36 -42.29 8.64
CA GLU A 139 43.67 -41.03 7.95
C GLU A 139 42.75 -40.79 6.74
N ARG A 140 42.45 -41.83 5.96
CA ARG A 140 41.48 -41.75 4.84
C ARG A 140 40.07 -41.43 5.33
N ILE A 141 39.61 -42.10 6.39
CA ILE A 141 38.29 -41.85 6.99
C ILE A 141 38.25 -40.40 7.54
N ALA A 142 39.29 -39.97 8.25
CA ALA A 142 39.39 -38.60 8.77
C ALA A 142 39.43 -37.56 7.63
N GLU A 143 40.09 -37.83 6.50
CA GLU A 143 40.07 -36.93 5.35
C GLU A 143 38.69 -36.89 4.69
N GLN A 144 38.01 -38.04 4.53
CA GLN A 144 36.65 -38.07 4.01
C GLN A 144 35.68 -37.27 4.89
N VAL A 145 35.72 -37.46 6.21
CA VAL A 145 34.91 -36.70 7.17
C VAL A 145 35.20 -35.19 7.08
N ARG A 146 36.47 -34.79 6.95
CA ARG A 146 36.84 -33.37 6.74
C ARG A 146 36.25 -32.80 5.43
N ARG A 147 36.28 -33.56 4.33
CA ARG A 147 35.69 -33.15 3.04
C ARG A 147 34.17 -33.05 3.11
N GLU A 148 33.50 -34.01 3.75
CA GLU A 148 32.05 -34.00 3.94
C GLU A 148 31.60 -32.82 4.82
N ALA A 149 32.28 -32.56 5.94
CA ALA A 149 32.03 -31.40 6.79
C ALA A 149 32.22 -30.06 6.05
N MET A 150 33.24 -29.96 5.18
CA MET A 150 33.45 -28.77 4.34
C MET A 150 32.31 -28.58 3.33
N ILE A 151 31.84 -29.64 2.69
CA ILE A 151 30.70 -29.60 1.76
C ILE A 151 29.43 -29.18 2.49
N GLU A 152 29.18 -29.68 3.70
CA GLU A 152 27.97 -29.32 4.47
C GLU A 152 28.02 -27.86 4.94
N SER A 153 29.17 -27.36 5.40
CA SER A 153 29.38 -25.93 5.69
C SER A 153 29.08 -25.02 4.48
N ILE A 154 29.46 -25.44 3.27
CA ILE A 154 29.15 -24.73 2.03
C ILE A 154 27.65 -24.79 1.72
N ARG A 155 26.98 -25.95 1.91
CA ARG A 155 25.53 -26.09 1.75
C ARG A 155 24.75 -25.19 2.70
N GLU A 156 25.08 -25.21 3.99
CA GLU A 156 24.46 -24.32 4.98
C GLU A 156 24.64 -22.85 4.60
N SER A 157 25.84 -22.46 4.15
CA SER A 157 26.12 -21.10 3.68
C SER A 157 25.21 -20.70 2.51
N MET A 158 25.05 -21.59 1.52
CA MET A 158 24.13 -21.37 0.39
C MET A 158 22.66 -21.30 0.82
N ILE A 159 22.23 -22.11 1.79
CA ILE A 159 20.88 -22.04 2.36
C ILE A 159 20.66 -20.68 3.05
N ARG A 160 21.57 -20.28 3.94
CA ARG A 160 21.52 -18.97 4.62
C ARG A 160 21.45 -17.79 3.63
N MET A 161 22.27 -17.82 2.57
CA MET A 161 22.22 -16.79 1.51
C MET A 161 20.91 -16.81 0.71
N ARG A 162 20.37 -18.00 0.40
CA ARG A 162 19.09 -18.14 -0.31
C ARG A 162 17.93 -17.62 0.53
N ASP A 163 17.87 -17.98 1.81
CA ASP A 163 16.82 -17.57 2.72
C ASP A 163 16.85 -16.06 2.96
N GLU A 164 18.05 -15.48 3.09
CA GLU A 164 18.20 -14.02 3.16
C GLU A 164 17.73 -13.34 1.87
N ALA A 165 18.11 -13.86 0.70
CA ALA A 165 17.62 -13.33 -0.58
C ALA A 165 16.10 -13.48 -0.76
N VAL A 166 15.45 -14.47 -0.13
CA VAL A 166 13.98 -14.57 -0.07
C VAL A 166 13.41 -13.51 0.86
N ARG A 167 13.95 -13.35 2.08
CA ARG A 167 13.51 -12.30 3.03
C ARG A 167 13.61 -10.91 2.44
N GLN A 168 14.72 -10.56 1.80
CA GLN A 168 14.93 -9.25 1.18
C GLN A 168 13.92 -8.98 0.05
N ARG A 169 13.62 -9.98 -0.80
CA ARG A 169 12.58 -9.84 -1.83
C ARG A 169 11.18 -9.67 -1.22
N GLN A 170 10.89 -10.34 -0.13
CA GLN A 170 9.59 -10.24 0.53
C GLN A 170 9.42 -8.87 1.20
N LEU A 171 10.43 -8.37 1.92
CA LEU A 171 10.42 -7.01 2.48
C LEU A 171 10.26 -5.92 1.41
N GLU A 172 10.89 -6.09 0.24
CA GLU A 172 10.72 -5.17 -0.89
C GLU A 172 9.29 -5.22 -1.46
N GLN A 173 8.70 -6.41 -1.59
CA GLN A 173 7.29 -6.58 -2.01
C GLN A 173 6.32 -5.98 -0.99
N ASP A 174 6.54 -6.22 0.31
CA ASP A 174 5.73 -5.68 1.40
C ASP A 174 5.83 -4.14 1.45
N ARG A 175 7.01 -3.56 1.17
CA ARG A 175 7.19 -2.10 1.05
C ARG A 175 6.41 -1.53 -0.14
N ILE A 176 6.55 -2.13 -1.33
CA ILE A 176 5.81 -1.69 -2.53
C ILE A 176 4.30 -1.78 -2.31
N LEU A 177 3.81 -2.84 -1.65
CA LEU A 177 2.40 -3.00 -1.32
C LEU A 177 1.93 -1.93 -0.31
N ALA A 178 2.73 -1.60 0.70
CA ALA A 178 2.41 -0.54 1.64
C ALA A 178 2.35 0.84 0.95
N GLU A 179 3.33 1.16 0.09
CA GLU A 179 3.34 2.39 -0.72
C GLU A 179 2.10 2.47 -1.64
N GLN A 180 1.67 1.36 -2.23
CA GLN A 180 0.44 1.28 -3.03
C GLN A 180 -0.83 1.51 -2.21
N VAL A 181 -0.96 0.87 -1.04
CA VAL A 181 -2.12 1.04 -0.15
C VAL A 181 -2.21 2.47 0.39
N GLU A 182 -1.08 3.11 0.73
CA GLU A 182 -1.05 4.52 1.13
C GLU A 182 -1.47 5.46 -0.02
N GLU A 183 -1.06 5.19 -1.26
CA GLU A 183 -1.46 5.98 -2.42
C GLU A 183 -2.95 5.79 -2.77
N GLU A 184 -3.46 4.55 -2.72
CA GLU A 184 -4.89 4.27 -2.90
C GLU A 184 -5.74 4.97 -1.83
N ALA A 185 -5.29 4.98 -0.57
CA ALA A 185 -5.95 5.72 0.50
C ALA A 185 -5.96 7.24 0.25
N ARG A 186 -4.83 7.84 -0.19
CA ARG A 186 -4.76 9.27 -0.57
C ARG A 186 -5.70 9.61 -1.72
N ILE A 187 -5.78 8.74 -2.73
CA ILE A 187 -6.68 8.93 -3.88
C ILE A 187 -8.15 8.87 -3.42
N GLU A 188 -8.51 7.92 -2.58
CA GLU A 188 -9.91 7.79 -2.12
C GLU A 188 -10.31 8.93 -1.17
N GLU A 189 -9.43 9.36 -0.26
CA GLU A 189 -9.66 10.56 0.57
C GLU A 189 -9.90 11.81 -0.30
N ALA A 190 -9.07 12.01 -1.34
CA ALA A 190 -9.24 13.12 -2.28
C ALA A 190 -10.55 13.03 -3.07
N ARG A 191 -11.01 11.83 -3.44
CA ARG A 191 -12.32 11.61 -4.09
C ARG A 191 -13.48 11.93 -3.16
N ILE A 192 -13.42 11.52 -1.90
CA ILE A 192 -14.43 11.82 -0.88
C ILE A 192 -14.51 13.35 -0.64
N GLN A 193 -13.37 14.03 -0.52
CA GLN A 193 -13.32 15.49 -0.39
C GLN A 193 -13.91 16.20 -1.63
N ALA A 194 -13.54 15.78 -2.83
CA ALA A 194 -14.08 16.36 -4.07
C ALA A 194 -15.59 16.13 -4.23
N GLN A 195 -16.12 14.99 -3.78
CA GLN A 195 -17.56 14.73 -3.73
C GLN A 195 -18.25 15.65 -2.71
N ALA A 196 -17.74 15.76 -1.49
CA ALA A 196 -18.31 16.65 -0.46
C ALA A 196 -18.30 18.12 -0.91
N GLU A 197 -17.24 18.60 -1.55
CA GLU A 197 -17.19 19.94 -2.14
C GLU A 197 -18.21 20.14 -3.28
N ALA A 198 -18.43 19.12 -4.11
CA ALA A 198 -19.42 19.18 -5.19
C ALA A 198 -20.85 19.22 -4.63
N GLU A 199 -21.15 18.41 -3.62
CA GLU A 199 -22.44 18.41 -2.90
C GLU A 199 -22.69 19.74 -2.17
N GLU A 200 -21.66 20.32 -1.53
CA GLU A 200 -21.72 21.64 -0.90
C GLU A 200 -22.06 22.74 -1.93
N ARG A 201 -21.35 22.76 -3.07
CA ARG A 201 -21.59 23.72 -4.17
C ARG A 201 -22.99 23.58 -4.76
N GLU A 202 -23.45 22.34 -4.95
CA GLU A 202 -24.80 22.05 -5.46
C GLU A 202 -25.89 22.43 -4.45
N ARG A 203 -25.66 22.24 -3.14
CA ARG A 203 -26.58 22.71 -2.09
C ARG A 203 -26.68 24.23 -2.09
N ILE A 204 -25.55 24.95 -2.11
CA ILE A 204 -25.51 26.42 -2.19
C ILE A 204 -26.20 26.91 -3.48
N ARG A 205 -26.00 26.22 -4.62
CA ARG A 205 -26.73 26.51 -5.87
C ARG A 205 -28.23 26.39 -5.66
N ARG A 206 -28.72 25.27 -5.13
CA ARG A 206 -30.16 25.03 -4.90
C ARG A 206 -30.79 26.01 -3.90
N GLU A 207 -30.09 26.36 -2.83
CA GLU A 207 -30.54 27.38 -1.86
C GLU A 207 -30.74 28.76 -2.52
N ARG A 208 -30.04 29.02 -3.63
CA ARG A 208 -30.15 30.24 -4.45
C ARG A 208 -31.08 30.13 -5.66
N LEU A 209 -31.51 28.94 -6.08
CA LEU A 209 -32.45 28.81 -7.20
C LEU A 209 -33.84 29.35 -6.81
N ARG A 210 -34.48 30.05 -7.74
CA ARG A 210 -35.86 30.55 -7.62
C ARG A 210 -36.62 30.18 -8.90
N GLU A 211 -37.89 29.88 -8.76
CA GLU A 211 -38.77 29.52 -9.86
C GLU A 211 -39.54 30.76 -10.35
N CYS A 212 -39.62 30.96 -11.68
CA CYS A 212 -40.43 32.01 -12.27
C CYS A 212 -41.92 31.63 -12.21
N VAL A 213 -42.77 32.47 -11.62
CA VAL A 213 -44.21 32.18 -11.52
C VAL A 213 -45.00 32.26 -12.83
N VAL A 214 -44.32 32.48 -13.96
CA VAL A 214 -44.92 32.56 -15.31
C VAL A 214 -44.44 31.39 -16.18
N CYS A 215 -43.14 31.26 -16.46
CA CYS A 215 -42.60 30.14 -17.25
C CYS A 215 -42.30 28.85 -16.45
N MET A 216 -42.28 28.87 -15.12
CA MET A 216 -41.87 27.74 -14.24
C MET A 216 -40.40 27.31 -14.43
N GLU A 217 -39.55 28.17 -14.98
CA GLU A 217 -38.11 27.92 -15.10
C GLU A 217 -37.38 28.35 -13.81
N GLU A 218 -36.38 27.56 -13.42
CA GLU A 218 -35.52 27.83 -12.26
C GLU A 218 -34.25 28.57 -12.67
N ASP A 219 -33.95 29.68 -11.99
CA ASP A 219 -32.76 30.48 -12.24
C ASP A 219 -32.14 30.98 -10.91
N ASP A 220 -30.92 31.52 -10.95
CA ASP A 220 -30.28 32.04 -9.73
C ASP A 220 -30.98 33.32 -9.24
N MET A 221 -31.15 33.45 -7.92
CA MET A 221 -31.78 34.62 -7.28
C MET A 221 -31.19 35.99 -7.70
N SER A 222 -29.94 36.05 -8.20
CA SER A 222 -29.32 37.28 -8.72
C SER A 222 -29.65 37.61 -10.18
N SER A 223 -30.12 36.65 -10.98
CA SER A 223 -30.66 36.85 -12.34
C SER A 223 -32.19 36.93 -12.36
N MET A 224 -32.83 37.03 -11.19
CA MET A 224 -34.29 37.10 -11.07
C MET A 224 -34.74 38.28 -10.21
N ILE A 225 -36.01 38.64 -10.35
CA ILE A 225 -36.57 39.83 -9.70
C ILE A 225 -37.66 39.41 -8.73
N GLN A 226 -37.46 39.77 -7.46
CA GLN A 226 -38.47 39.61 -6.42
C GLN A 226 -39.49 40.73 -6.49
N SER A 227 -40.76 40.34 -6.51
CA SER A 227 -41.90 41.24 -6.41
C SER A 227 -42.30 41.48 -4.94
N PRO A 228 -43.09 42.54 -4.61
CA PRO A 228 -43.45 42.85 -3.22
C PRO A 228 -44.28 41.75 -2.52
N CYS A 229 -44.95 40.91 -3.30
CA CYS A 229 -45.67 39.71 -2.87
C CYS A 229 -44.74 38.49 -2.62
N ALA A 230 -43.42 38.69 -2.59
CA ALA A 230 -42.33 37.69 -2.46
C ALA A 230 -42.17 36.66 -3.60
N HIS A 231 -42.98 36.73 -4.66
CA HIS A 231 -42.84 35.87 -5.86
C HIS A 231 -41.71 36.34 -6.78
N TRP A 232 -41.15 35.41 -7.56
CA TRP A 232 -40.02 35.63 -8.46
C TRP A 232 -40.42 35.60 -9.93
N TYR A 233 -39.74 36.42 -10.73
CA TYR A 233 -39.92 36.52 -12.17
C TYR A 233 -38.55 36.55 -12.87
N CYS A 234 -38.43 35.88 -14.01
CA CYS A 234 -37.32 36.11 -14.93
C CYS A 234 -37.47 37.47 -15.62
N HIS A 235 -36.39 37.99 -16.22
CA HIS A 235 -36.42 39.30 -16.89
C HIS A 235 -37.40 39.32 -18.07
N GLU A 236 -37.45 38.24 -18.86
CA GLU A 236 -38.23 38.17 -20.11
C GLU A 236 -39.75 38.17 -19.87
N ASP A 237 -40.22 37.33 -18.94
CA ASP A 237 -41.63 37.29 -18.54
C ASP A 237 -42.07 38.59 -17.89
N LEU A 238 -41.23 39.19 -17.03
CA LEU A 238 -41.57 40.46 -16.38
C LEU A 238 -41.70 41.60 -17.40
N GLN A 239 -40.82 41.65 -18.39
CA GLN A 239 -40.92 42.59 -19.51
C GLN A 239 -42.20 42.39 -20.31
N THR A 240 -42.50 41.14 -20.64
CA THR A 240 -43.68 40.75 -21.42
C THR A 240 -44.97 41.06 -20.67
N ALA A 241 -44.99 40.87 -19.35
CA ALA A 241 -46.10 41.22 -18.48
C ALA A 241 -46.34 42.74 -18.43
N PHE A 242 -45.30 43.55 -18.24
CA PHE A 242 -45.42 45.02 -18.29
C PHE A 242 -45.86 45.54 -19.67
N GLN A 243 -45.34 44.96 -20.77
CA GLN A 243 -45.74 45.33 -22.13
C GLN A 243 -47.21 44.95 -22.42
N SER A 244 -47.65 43.78 -21.93
CA SER A 244 -49.05 43.34 -22.02
C SER A 244 -49.99 44.20 -21.19
N ALA A 245 -49.58 44.61 -19.99
CA ALA A 245 -50.30 45.55 -19.13
C ALA A 245 -50.48 46.93 -19.81
N LEU A 246 -49.42 47.45 -20.44
CA LEU A 246 -49.48 48.71 -21.19
C LEU A 246 -50.42 48.64 -22.41
N ASN A 247 -50.43 47.51 -23.11
CA ASN A 247 -51.27 47.29 -24.30
C ASN A 247 -52.75 47.08 -23.94
N SER A 248 -53.02 46.29 -22.88
CA SER A 248 -54.38 45.99 -22.39
C SER A 248 -54.98 47.11 -21.53
N ARG A 249 -54.17 48.12 -21.16
CA ARG A 249 -54.53 49.22 -20.26
C ARG A 249 -55.05 48.73 -18.90
N GLN A 250 -54.35 47.76 -18.34
CA GLN A 250 -54.60 47.21 -17.00
C GLN A 250 -53.29 47.24 -16.19
N PRO A 251 -53.33 47.56 -14.88
CA PRO A 251 -52.14 47.45 -14.03
C PRO A 251 -51.64 46.01 -13.96
N PHE A 252 -50.33 45.79 -14.12
CA PHE A 252 -49.69 44.51 -13.84
C PHE A 252 -49.71 44.21 -12.34
N ARG A 253 -50.20 43.02 -11.97
CA ARG A 253 -50.44 42.60 -10.58
C ARG A 253 -49.90 41.21 -10.29
N CYS A 254 -49.18 41.06 -9.17
CA CYS A 254 -48.96 39.79 -8.50
C CYS A 254 -49.88 39.70 -7.28
N CYS A 255 -50.57 38.57 -7.07
CA CYS A 255 -51.36 38.32 -5.86
C CYS A 255 -52.30 39.49 -5.46
N ARG A 256 -52.86 40.19 -6.45
CA ARG A 256 -53.72 41.39 -6.32
C ARG A 256 -53.01 42.67 -5.84
N GLN A 257 -51.69 42.67 -5.71
CA GLN A 257 -50.85 43.85 -5.48
C GLN A 257 -50.31 44.37 -6.81
N ASP A 258 -50.38 45.69 -7.03
CA ASP A 258 -49.77 46.35 -8.19
C ASP A 258 -48.23 46.27 -8.07
N ILE A 259 -47.55 45.78 -9.12
CA ILE A 259 -46.08 45.72 -9.12
C ILE A 259 -45.53 47.08 -9.60
N PRO A 260 -44.68 47.77 -8.81
CA PRO A 260 -44.03 49.00 -9.24
C PRO A 260 -43.14 48.76 -10.45
N VAL A 261 -43.32 49.55 -11.51
CA VAL A 261 -42.50 49.50 -12.74
C VAL A 261 -41.01 49.74 -12.45
N ASP A 262 -40.71 50.42 -11.34
CA ASP A 262 -39.38 50.77 -10.88
C ASP A 262 -38.57 49.57 -10.34
N LEU A 263 -39.22 48.44 -10.00
CA LEU A 263 -38.52 47.21 -9.60
C LEU A 263 -37.80 46.49 -10.75
N TYR A 264 -38.17 46.76 -12.01
CA TYR A 264 -37.55 46.12 -13.17
C TYR A 264 -36.50 47.07 -13.77
N PRO A 265 -35.18 46.92 -13.49
CA PRO A 265 -34.16 47.93 -13.81
C PRO A 265 -33.86 48.09 -15.31
N THR A 266 -34.11 47.08 -16.13
CA THR A 266 -33.81 47.09 -17.57
C THR A 266 -34.87 47.81 -18.44
N LEU A 267 -36.02 48.20 -17.87
CA LEU A 267 -36.98 49.04 -18.59
C LEU A 267 -36.40 50.43 -18.88
N THR A 268 -36.59 50.89 -20.12
CA THR A 268 -36.22 52.25 -20.52
C THR A 268 -37.08 53.29 -19.80
N ASP A 269 -36.51 54.45 -19.48
CA ASP A 269 -37.25 55.52 -18.78
C ASP A 269 -38.49 55.99 -19.55
N GLY A 270 -38.42 56.01 -20.89
CA GLY A 270 -39.56 56.29 -21.75
C GLY A 270 -40.68 55.24 -21.64
N PHE A 271 -40.36 53.97 -21.39
CA PHE A 271 -41.36 52.95 -21.07
C PHE A 271 -41.95 53.18 -19.67
N ARG A 272 -41.10 53.38 -18.66
CA ARG A 272 -41.55 53.64 -17.27
C ARG A 272 -42.52 54.81 -17.22
N GLU A 273 -42.20 55.91 -17.88
CA GLU A 273 -43.03 57.11 -17.86
C GLU A 273 -44.37 56.90 -18.57
N ARG A 274 -44.39 56.22 -19.73
CA ARG A 274 -45.64 55.83 -20.38
C ARG A 274 -46.52 54.95 -19.49
N TYR A 275 -45.91 54.01 -18.76
CA TYR A 275 -46.62 53.13 -17.84
C TYR A 275 -47.14 53.91 -16.62
N ARG A 276 -46.34 54.78 -15.99
CA ARG A 276 -46.78 55.65 -14.88
C ARG A 276 -47.93 56.59 -15.31
N LEU A 277 -47.85 57.18 -16.51
CA LEU A 277 -48.93 58.00 -17.07
C LEU A 277 -50.22 57.20 -17.29
N MET A 278 -50.14 55.95 -17.77
CA MET A 278 -51.29 55.06 -17.89
C MET A 278 -51.90 54.73 -16.52
N ILE A 279 -51.08 54.38 -15.51
CA ILE A 279 -51.57 54.11 -14.15
C ILE A 279 -52.23 55.35 -13.55
N LEU A 280 -51.63 56.53 -13.74
CA LEU A 280 -52.20 57.80 -13.31
C LEU A 280 -53.52 58.11 -14.02
N GLU A 281 -53.63 57.85 -15.32
CA GLU A 281 -54.87 57.99 -16.10
C GLU A 281 -55.98 57.09 -15.56
N LEU A 282 -55.69 55.82 -15.28
CA LEU A 282 -56.64 54.83 -14.76
C LEU A 282 -57.07 55.11 -13.31
N THR A 283 -56.21 55.74 -12.51
CA THR A 283 -56.48 56.06 -11.09
C THR A 283 -57.04 57.48 -10.88
N THR A 284 -56.92 58.38 -11.85
CA THR A 284 -57.47 59.74 -11.78
C THR A 284 -59.00 59.71 -11.95
N PRO A 285 -59.80 60.16 -10.96
CA PRO A 285 -61.24 60.29 -11.14
C PRO A 285 -61.57 61.35 -12.19
N ASN A 286 -62.43 61.01 -13.16
CA ASN A 286 -62.80 61.87 -14.30
C ASN A 286 -61.57 62.39 -15.09
N PRO A 287 -60.79 61.51 -15.74
CA PRO A 287 -59.58 61.90 -16.45
C PRO A 287 -59.89 62.89 -17.58
N VAL A 288 -59.07 63.94 -17.68
CA VAL A 288 -59.19 65.00 -18.70
C VAL A 288 -58.23 64.69 -19.86
N TYR A 289 -58.75 64.71 -21.07
CA TYR A 289 -58.00 64.50 -22.31
C TYR A 289 -57.85 65.81 -23.07
N CYS A 290 -56.77 65.96 -23.82
CA CYS A 290 -56.54 67.14 -24.65
C CYS A 290 -57.64 67.28 -25.72
N SER A 291 -58.32 68.43 -25.71
CA SER A 291 -59.40 68.77 -26.67
C SER A 291 -58.91 68.94 -28.12
N ASN A 292 -57.61 69.01 -28.36
CA ASN A 292 -57.05 68.95 -29.71
C ASN A 292 -57.16 67.51 -30.23
N ARG A 293 -58.03 67.31 -31.24
CA ARG A 293 -58.32 66.00 -31.85
C ARG A 293 -57.10 65.29 -32.46
N ALA A 294 -56.07 66.03 -32.87
CA ALA A 294 -54.81 65.45 -33.36
C ALA A 294 -53.88 64.99 -32.23
N CYS A 295 -54.15 65.39 -30.99
CA CYS A 295 -53.37 65.02 -29.81
C CYS A 295 -54.11 63.97 -28.96
N GLY A 296 -55.28 64.31 -28.40
CA GLY A 296 -56.10 63.39 -27.59
C GLY A 296 -55.45 62.83 -26.32
N VAL A 297 -54.21 63.18 -26.00
CA VAL A 297 -53.45 62.61 -24.87
C VAL A 297 -54.08 63.00 -23.54
N PHE A 298 -54.05 62.10 -22.55
CA PHE A 298 -54.41 62.36 -21.16
C PHE A 298 -53.57 63.51 -20.58
N VAL A 299 -54.22 64.42 -19.85
CA VAL A 299 -53.57 65.56 -19.20
C VAL A 299 -53.51 65.30 -17.68
N PRO A 300 -52.31 65.01 -17.12
CA PRO A 300 -52.13 64.76 -15.69
C PRO A 300 -52.61 65.91 -14.79
N PRO A 301 -53.10 65.62 -13.57
CA PRO A 301 -53.52 66.66 -12.62
C PRO A 301 -52.45 67.70 -12.26
N SER A 302 -51.17 67.35 -12.35
CA SER A 302 -50.04 68.28 -12.19
C SER A 302 -49.93 69.34 -13.30
N GLN A 303 -50.73 69.24 -14.35
CA GLN A 303 -50.81 70.19 -15.47
C GLN A 303 -52.11 71.03 -15.44
N TYR A 304 -52.88 70.97 -14.34
CA TYR A 304 -54.09 71.77 -14.17
C TYR A 304 -53.74 73.18 -13.66
N GLN A 305 -54.34 74.19 -14.29
CA GLN A 305 -54.15 75.60 -14.00
C GLN A 305 -55.43 76.15 -13.37
N GLY A 306 -55.53 76.07 -12.05
CA GLY A 306 -56.74 76.42 -11.32
C GLY A 306 -57.88 75.40 -11.50
N PRO A 307 -59.14 75.79 -11.20
CA PRO A 307 -60.28 74.88 -11.22
C PRO A 307 -60.65 74.39 -12.64
N ASP A 308 -60.58 75.27 -13.64
CA ASP A 308 -61.28 75.05 -14.91
C ASP A 308 -60.39 74.68 -16.10
N ILE A 309 -59.06 74.83 -16.01
CA ILE A 309 -58.15 74.71 -17.15
C ILE A 309 -57.15 73.57 -16.95
N ALA A 310 -56.97 72.75 -17.99
CA ALA A 310 -55.89 71.76 -18.10
C ALA A 310 -55.00 72.13 -19.30
N ALA A 311 -53.69 72.23 -19.09
CA ALA A 311 -52.73 72.65 -20.13
C ALA A 311 -51.94 71.45 -20.65
N CYS A 312 -52.15 71.05 -21.91
CA CYS A 312 -51.47 69.89 -22.49
C CYS A 312 -50.02 70.22 -22.87
N ARG A 313 -49.05 69.62 -22.18
CA ARG A 313 -47.61 69.79 -22.51
C ARG A 313 -47.20 69.15 -23.85
N ALA A 314 -47.98 68.22 -24.41
CA ALA A 314 -47.63 67.54 -25.66
C ALA A 314 -47.89 68.38 -26.92
N CYS A 315 -48.90 69.27 -26.91
CA CYS A 315 -49.25 70.11 -28.07
C CYS A 315 -49.51 71.59 -27.72
N GLY A 316 -49.28 72.01 -26.47
CA GLY A 316 -49.46 73.38 -25.99
C GLY A 316 -50.92 73.84 -25.84
N SER A 317 -51.90 73.03 -26.28
CA SER A 317 -53.32 73.39 -26.24
C SER A 317 -53.90 73.32 -24.82
N THR A 318 -54.84 74.21 -24.51
CA THR A 318 -55.56 74.23 -23.23
C THR A 318 -57.00 73.71 -23.39
N THR A 319 -57.47 72.98 -22.39
CA THR A 319 -58.77 72.31 -22.36
C THR A 319 -59.55 72.72 -21.13
N CYS A 320 -60.84 73.01 -21.29
CA CYS A 320 -61.76 73.23 -20.18
C CYS A 320 -62.06 71.90 -19.47
N ARG A 321 -61.78 71.82 -18.16
CA ARG A 321 -61.98 70.64 -17.33
C ARG A 321 -63.46 70.28 -17.15
N MET A 322 -64.36 71.26 -17.26
CA MET A 322 -65.81 71.09 -17.12
C MET A 322 -66.46 70.51 -18.39
N CYS A 323 -66.32 71.17 -19.54
CA CYS A 323 -66.96 70.73 -20.79
C CYS A 323 -66.08 69.86 -21.70
N ARG A 324 -64.80 69.66 -21.37
CA ARG A 324 -63.80 68.89 -22.14
C ARG A 324 -63.51 69.42 -23.56
N ASN A 325 -63.97 70.63 -23.89
CA ASN A 325 -63.65 71.34 -25.13
C ASN A 325 -62.43 72.27 -24.94
N ALA A 326 -62.00 72.93 -26.01
CA ALA A 326 -60.98 73.98 -25.93
C ALA A 326 -61.37 75.07 -24.92
N THR A 327 -60.39 75.62 -24.20
CA THR A 327 -60.64 76.69 -23.22
C THR A 327 -61.34 77.89 -23.85
N HIS A 328 -62.39 78.37 -23.20
CA HIS A 328 -63.19 79.52 -23.60
C HIS A 328 -63.11 80.62 -22.53
N VAL A 329 -63.45 81.86 -22.89
CA VAL A 329 -63.52 82.98 -21.95
C VAL A 329 -64.90 83.00 -21.28
N GLY A 330 -64.94 83.20 -19.96
CA GLY A 330 -66.18 83.27 -19.17
C GLY A 330 -66.69 81.91 -18.67
N ILE A 331 -67.88 81.94 -18.07
CA ILE A 331 -68.53 80.78 -17.44
C ILE A 331 -68.76 79.67 -18.48
N CYS A 332 -68.56 78.42 -18.06
CA CYS A 332 -68.68 77.28 -18.96
C CYS A 332 -70.10 77.11 -19.51
N PRO A 333 -70.29 77.00 -20.84
CA PRO A 333 -71.60 76.72 -21.45
C PRO A 333 -72.24 75.39 -21.02
N GLN A 334 -71.50 74.50 -20.35
CA GLN A 334 -72.01 73.24 -19.80
C GLN A 334 -72.05 73.21 -18.26
N ASP A 335 -71.64 74.28 -17.58
CA ASP A 335 -71.82 74.40 -16.13
C ASP A 335 -73.23 74.91 -15.81
N VAL A 336 -74.17 73.96 -15.80
CA VAL A 336 -75.59 74.21 -15.52
C VAL A 336 -75.79 74.80 -14.11
N GLY A 337 -74.95 74.42 -13.14
CA GLY A 337 -75.03 74.93 -11.77
C GLY A 337 -74.69 76.42 -11.70
N MET A 338 -73.57 76.82 -12.31
CA MET A 338 -73.18 78.23 -12.38
C MET A 338 -74.13 79.05 -13.27
N GLN A 339 -74.67 78.47 -14.35
CA GLN A 339 -75.71 79.12 -15.16
C GLN A 339 -77.02 79.32 -14.40
N GLN A 340 -77.47 78.33 -13.61
CA GLN A 340 -78.63 78.47 -12.74
C GLN A 340 -78.38 79.50 -11.64
N ALA A 341 -77.19 79.55 -11.04
CA ALA A 341 -76.83 80.59 -10.08
C ALA A 341 -76.86 82.00 -10.70
N VAL A 342 -76.34 82.17 -11.92
CA VAL A 342 -76.42 83.43 -12.68
C VAL A 342 -77.86 83.77 -13.08
N SER A 343 -78.66 82.78 -13.49
CA SER A 343 -80.06 82.96 -13.87
C SER A 343 -80.91 83.37 -12.66
N LEU A 344 -80.74 82.70 -11.52
CA LEU A 344 -81.38 83.03 -10.24
C LEU A 344 -80.97 84.41 -9.73
N ALA A 345 -79.68 84.73 -9.78
CA ALA A 345 -79.17 86.07 -9.48
C ALA A 345 -79.85 87.11 -10.37
N THR A 346 -79.94 86.87 -11.68
CA THR A 346 -80.60 87.76 -12.64
C THR A 346 -82.10 87.91 -12.35
N SER A 347 -82.81 86.81 -12.02
CA SER A 347 -84.24 86.85 -11.69
C SER A 347 -84.54 87.58 -10.37
N ASN A 348 -83.63 87.49 -9.40
CA ASN A 348 -83.70 88.23 -8.14
C ASN A 348 -83.20 89.68 -8.28
N GLY A 349 -82.88 90.13 -9.50
CA GLY A 349 -82.40 91.49 -9.77
C GLY A 349 -80.99 91.78 -9.26
N TRP A 350 -80.21 90.75 -8.92
CA TRP A 350 -78.79 90.90 -8.56
C TRP A 350 -77.97 91.35 -9.77
N ARG A 351 -76.95 92.16 -9.52
CA ARG A 351 -76.13 92.78 -10.58
C ARG A 351 -74.67 92.36 -10.48
N PRO A 352 -74.00 91.99 -11.59
CA PRO A 352 -72.56 91.80 -11.59
C PRO A 352 -71.85 93.14 -11.40
N CYS A 353 -70.82 93.16 -10.57
CA CYS A 353 -69.94 94.33 -10.44
C CYS A 353 -69.10 94.51 -11.72
N PRO A 354 -69.07 95.69 -12.37
CA PRO A 354 -68.35 95.89 -13.63
C PRO A 354 -66.82 95.76 -13.51
N ASN A 355 -66.25 95.78 -12.30
CA ASN A 355 -64.80 95.66 -12.07
C ASN A 355 -64.32 94.22 -11.81
N CYS A 356 -65.17 93.35 -11.24
CA CYS A 356 -64.76 92.00 -10.82
C CYS A 356 -65.78 90.89 -11.14
N ASN A 357 -66.89 91.25 -11.78
CA ASN A 357 -68.00 90.37 -12.19
C ASN A 357 -68.72 89.57 -11.07
N ASN A 358 -68.37 89.78 -9.79
CA ASN A 358 -69.11 89.21 -8.66
C ASN A 358 -70.56 89.72 -8.67
N MET A 359 -71.52 88.80 -8.48
CA MET A 359 -72.93 89.13 -8.29
C MET A 359 -73.14 89.84 -6.95
N VAL A 360 -73.87 90.95 -6.99
CA VAL A 360 -74.20 91.78 -5.84
C VAL A 360 -75.71 91.84 -5.69
N GLU A 361 -76.20 91.49 -4.50
CA GLU A 361 -77.57 91.72 -4.06
C GLU A 361 -77.70 93.12 -3.45
N LYS A 362 -78.82 93.80 -3.71
CA LYS A 362 -79.19 95.07 -3.07
C LYS A 362 -80.23 94.83 -1.98
N SER A 363 -79.84 95.01 -0.73
CA SER A 363 -80.71 94.82 0.43
C SER A 363 -81.68 95.98 0.68
N SER A 364 -81.29 97.23 0.43
CA SER A 364 -82.16 98.42 0.43
C SER A 364 -81.45 99.64 -0.17
N GLY A 365 -82.12 100.81 -0.20
CA GLY A 365 -81.53 102.17 -0.21
C GLY A 365 -80.41 102.53 -1.21
N CYS A 366 -80.64 103.55 -2.04
CA CYS A 366 -79.68 104.12 -3.02
C CYS A 366 -79.38 103.25 -4.26
N THR A 367 -78.93 103.88 -5.35
CA THR A 367 -78.51 103.23 -6.60
C THR A 367 -76.99 103.05 -6.70
N HIS A 368 -76.23 103.83 -5.92
CA HIS A 368 -74.78 103.69 -5.77
C HIS A 368 -74.44 102.47 -4.92
N MET A 369 -73.65 101.55 -5.47
CA MET A 369 -73.20 100.34 -4.78
C MET A 369 -71.68 100.24 -4.82
N THR A 370 -71.08 99.84 -3.70
CA THR A 370 -69.66 99.53 -3.60
C THR A 370 -69.48 98.03 -3.46
N CYS A 371 -68.82 97.39 -4.42
CA CYS A 371 -68.52 95.97 -4.34
C CYS A 371 -67.39 95.70 -3.32
N ARG A 372 -67.29 94.46 -2.82
CA ARG A 372 -66.20 94.01 -1.93
C ARG A 372 -64.79 94.17 -2.54
N CYS A 373 -64.68 94.32 -3.86
CA CYS A 373 -63.42 94.65 -4.55
C CYS A 373 -63.06 96.15 -4.54
N GLY A 374 -63.85 97.00 -3.86
CA GLY A 374 -63.72 98.46 -3.88
C GLY A 374 -64.34 99.16 -5.10
N GLY A 375 -64.67 98.41 -6.15
CA GLY A 375 -65.30 98.95 -7.37
C GLY A 375 -66.71 99.51 -7.10
N GLN A 376 -66.92 100.77 -7.45
CA GLN A 376 -68.21 101.47 -7.30
C GLN A 376 -69.00 101.46 -8.61
N PHE A 377 -70.29 101.17 -8.55
CA PHE A 377 -71.16 101.04 -9.73
C PHE A 377 -72.62 101.43 -9.44
N CYS A 378 -73.38 101.70 -10.49
CA CYS A 378 -74.82 101.96 -10.40
C CYS A 378 -75.61 100.66 -10.54
N TYR A 379 -76.48 100.34 -9.59
CA TYR A 379 -77.27 99.11 -9.58
C TYR A 379 -78.37 99.07 -10.66
N ILE A 380 -78.84 100.23 -11.13
CA ILE A 380 -79.86 100.28 -12.19
C ILE A 380 -79.27 99.80 -13.51
N CYS A 381 -78.16 100.40 -13.95
CA CYS A 381 -77.56 100.14 -15.27
C CYS A 381 -76.35 99.18 -15.27
N GLY A 382 -75.80 98.81 -14.10
CA GLY A 382 -74.61 97.95 -13.97
C GLY A 382 -73.28 98.64 -14.33
N GLY A 383 -73.30 99.88 -14.81
CA GLY A 383 -72.10 100.64 -15.21
C GLY A 383 -71.31 101.21 -14.04
N VAL A 384 -70.03 101.50 -14.26
CA VAL A 384 -69.12 102.15 -13.29
C VAL A 384 -69.73 103.47 -12.81
N TRP A 385 -69.62 103.73 -11.50
CA TRP A 385 -70.21 104.92 -10.89
C TRP A 385 -69.61 106.21 -11.47
N GLY A 386 -70.47 107.20 -11.74
CA GLY A 386 -70.10 108.45 -12.43
C GLY A 386 -70.07 108.36 -13.97
N ALA A 387 -70.07 107.17 -14.57
CA ALA A 387 -70.11 107.00 -16.03
C ALA A 387 -71.54 106.83 -16.61
N CYS A 388 -72.56 106.67 -15.75
CA CYS A 388 -73.95 106.56 -16.19
C CYS A 388 -74.58 107.94 -16.44
N ARG A 389 -75.36 108.06 -17.52
CA ARG A 389 -76.32 109.16 -17.67
C ARG A 389 -77.42 108.97 -16.62
N ALA A 390 -77.87 110.07 -15.98
CA ALA A 390 -78.73 110.01 -14.81
C ALA A 390 -80.01 109.18 -15.03
N HIS A 391 -80.41 108.46 -13.98
CA HIS A 391 -81.63 107.65 -13.87
C HIS A 391 -82.47 108.15 -12.69
#